data_AF-A0A0C9XEB1-F1
#
_entry.id   AF-A0A0C9XEB1-F1
#
_cell.length_a   1.000
_cell.length_b   1.000
_cell.length_c   1.000
_cell.angle_alpha   90.00
_cell.angle_beta   90.00
_cell.angle_gamma   90.00
#
_symmetry.space_group_name_H-M   'P 1'
#
loop_
_entity.id
_entity.type
_entity.pdbx_description
1 polymer ?
#
loop_
_entity_poly.entity_id
_entity_poly.type
_entity_poly.pdbx_seq_one_letter_code
_entity_poly.pdbx_strand_id
1 'polypeptide(L)'
;MSSSTLRGVDDYPSMLWVVIPPVLLLSAYFARKWYLARRLRVHGIGKGAPGFQTNVRQVRVTPEIAARLRRGEQVSPEEIAAAAAKAQEEEQKTPYVPRIIEERDDRSKSSPTPSPEPVNEWLPESLTGPKKRAKGKRR
;
A
#
# COMPACT_ATOMS: atom_id res chain seq x y z
N MET A 1 40.33 44.73 -38.37
CA MET A 1 41.19 43.78 -37.64
C MET A 1 40.37 43.24 -36.48
N SER A 2 39.79 42.06 -36.68
CA SER A 2 38.78 41.48 -35.78
C SER A 2 39.46 40.48 -34.86
N SER A 3 39.64 40.83 -33.60
CA SER A 3 40.19 39.98 -32.55
C SER A 3 39.09 39.68 -31.52
N SER A 4 38.25 38.69 -31.82
CA SER A 4 37.22 38.23 -30.90
C SER A 4 37.00 36.73 -31.07
N THR A 5 37.76 35.89 -30.34
CA THR A 5 37.40 34.47 -30.05
C THR A 5 38.48 33.73 -29.24
N LEU A 6 38.88 34.21 -28.06
CA LEU A 6 39.62 33.38 -27.09
C LEU A 6 39.16 33.66 -25.65
N ARG A 7 37.88 33.39 -25.34
CA ARG A 7 37.34 33.31 -23.96
C ARG A 7 36.88 31.88 -23.64
N GLY A 8 37.72 30.91 -23.98
CA GLY A 8 37.22 29.55 -24.22
C GLY A 8 37.61 28.49 -23.20
N VAL A 9 38.59 28.69 -22.31
CA VAL A 9 39.19 27.55 -21.57
C VAL A 9 39.42 27.82 -20.07
N ASP A 10 39.67 29.07 -19.66
CA ASP A 10 40.01 29.38 -18.25
C ASP A 10 38.80 29.63 -17.33
N ASP A 11 37.59 29.71 -17.86
CA ASP A 11 36.35 29.87 -17.07
C ASP A 11 35.77 28.52 -16.56
N TYR A 12 36.20 27.39 -17.13
CA TYR A 12 35.75 26.05 -16.75
C TYR A 12 36.07 25.60 -15.31
N PRO A 13 37.25 25.88 -14.70
CA PRO A 13 37.49 25.47 -13.33
C PRO A 13 36.44 26.06 -12.39
N SER A 14 36.03 27.32 -12.57
CA SER A 14 35.00 27.95 -11.75
C SER A 14 33.60 27.35 -11.99
N MET A 15 33.22 27.07 -13.24
CA MET A 15 31.93 26.44 -13.55
C MET A 15 31.81 25.02 -12.97
N LEU A 16 32.88 24.24 -12.99
CA LEU A 16 32.88 22.90 -12.39
C LEU A 16 32.57 22.96 -10.89
N TRP A 17 33.17 23.89 -10.14
CA TRP A 17 32.87 24.06 -8.71
C TRP A 17 31.44 24.54 -8.43
N VAL A 18 30.79 25.21 -9.38
CA VAL A 18 29.38 25.62 -9.28
C VAL A 18 28.43 24.48 -9.65
N VAL A 19 28.78 23.64 -10.63
CA VAL A 19 27.91 22.56 -11.15
C VAL A 19 28.05 21.26 -10.38
N ILE A 20 29.24 20.93 -9.87
CA ILE A 20 29.49 19.68 -9.14
C ILE A 20 28.61 19.55 -7.89
N PRO A 21 28.49 20.56 -6.99
CA PRO A 21 27.67 20.44 -5.79
C PRO A 21 26.18 20.15 -6.04
N PRO A 22 25.46 20.90 -6.91
CA PRO A 22 24.04 20.60 -7.17
C PRO A 22 23.85 19.26 -7.87
N VAL A 23 24.74 18.86 -8.79
CA VAL A 23 24.66 17.54 -9.45
C VAL A 23 24.88 16.41 -8.45
N LEU A 24 25.83 16.54 -7.52
CA LEU A 24 26.05 15.56 -6.46
C LEU A 24 24.85 15.47 -5.51
N LEU A 25 24.28 16.61 -5.11
CA LEU A 25 23.07 16.62 -4.28
C LEU A 25 21.88 15.96 -4.97
N LEU A 26 21.68 16.25 -6.25
CA LEU A 26 20.59 15.66 -7.03
C LEU A 26 20.80 14.14 -7.20
N SER A 27 22.02 13.72 -7.53
CA SER A 27 22.41 12.31 -7.63
C SER A 27 22.19 11.57 -6.31
N ALA A 28 22.67 12.12 -5.19
CA ALA A 28 22.49 11.55 -3.87
C ALA A 28 21.01 11.45 -3.47
N TYR A 29 20.20 12.46 -3.82
CA TYR A 29 18.75 12.44 -3.60
C TYR A 29 18.08 11.29 -4.36
N PHE A 30 18.37 11.12 -5.65
CA PHE A 30 17.80 10.04 -6.44
C PHE A 30 18.30 8.66 -5.97
N ALA A 31 19.58 8.51 -5.64
CA ALA A 31 20.14 7.29 -5.08
C ALA A 31 19.44 6.91 -3.76
N ARG A 32 19.23 7.87 -2.86
CA ARG A 32 18.48 7.66 -1.61
C ARG A 32 17.04 7.26 -1.86
N LYS A 33 16.35 7.94 -2.77
CA LYS A 33 14.95 7.63 -3.13
C LYS A 33 14.83 6.21 -3.67
N TRP A 34 15.73 5.80 -4.56
CA TRP A 34 15.75 4.43 -5.10
C TRP A 34 16.08 3.39 -4.03
N TYR A 35 17.07 3.66 -3.17
CA TYR A 35 17.44 2.78 -2.07
C TYR A 35 16.27 2.55 -1.10
N LEU A 36 15.57 3.62 -0.70
CA LEU A 36 14.40 3.50 0.18
C LEU A 36 13.26 2.73 -0.47
N ALA A 37 12.99 2.97 -1.75
CA ALA A 37 11.99 2.21 -2.50
C ALA A 37 12.36 0.71 -2.57
N ARG A 38 13.63 0.39 -2.85
CA ARG A 38 14.13 -0.99 -2.87
C ARG A 38 14.05 -1.63 -1.49
N ARG A 39 14.45 -0.92 -0.44
CA ARG A 39 14.37 -1.40 0.94
C ARG A 39 12.94 -1.67 1.37
N LEU A 40 11.98 -0.84 0.98
CA LEU A 40 10.55 -1.09 1.22
C LEU A 40 10.03 -2.27 0.39
N ARG A 41 10.54 -2.50 -0.83
CA ARG A 41 10.16 -3.69 -1.60
C ARG A 41 10.68 -4.98 -0.96
N VAL A 42 11.89 -4.98 -0.40
CA VAL A 42 12.51 -6.18 0.18
C VAL A 42 12.07 -6.41 1.63
N HIS A 43 12.03 -5.34 2.43
CA HIS A 43 11.81 -5.37 3.89
C HIS A 43 10.69 -4.45 4.35
N GLY A 44 9.87 -3.91 3.45
CA GLY A 44 8.80 -3.00 3.81
C GLY A 44 7.64 -3.69 4.52
N ILE A 45 6.74 -2.85 5.01
CA ILE A 45 5.52 -3.25 5.71
C ILE A 45 4.71 -4.19 4.80
N GLY A 46 4.35 -5.37 5.31
CA GLY A 46 3.62 -6.40 4.56
C GLY A 46 4.48 -7.50 3.91
N LYS A 47 5.82 -7.39 3.94
CA LYS A 47 6.72 -8.54 3.68
C LYS A 47 6.85 -9.49 4.88
N GLY A 48 6.35 -9.02 6.03
CA GLY A 48 6.29 -9.64 7.35
C GLY A 48 7.63 -10.11 7.93
N ALA A 49 7.55 -10.71 9.12
CA ALA A 49 8.70 -11.11 9.88
C ALA A 49 9.41 -12.31 9.22
N PRO A 50 10.75 -12.40 9.30
CA PRO A 50 11.48 -13.58 8.85
C PRO A 50 10.90 -14.84 9.51
N GLY A 51 10.52 -15.83 8.70
CA GLY A 51 9.90 -17.07 9.18
C GLY A 51 8.38 -17.09 9.22
N PHE A 52 7.69 -15.96 8.99
CA PHE A 52 6.24 -15.94 8.80
C PHE A 52 5.89 -15.82 7.32
N GLN A 53 5.05 -16.74 6.81
CA GLN A 53 4.50 -16.66 5.45
C GLN A 53 3.50 -15.50 5.37
N THR A 54 4.04 -14.34 5.08
CA THR A 54 3.32 -13.09 4.85
C THR A 54 3.55 -12.68 3.40
N ASN A 55 2.70 -11.84 2.82
CA ASN A 55 2.64 -11.60 1.36
C ASN A 55 1.96 -12.72 0.55
N VAL A 56 0.95 -13.37 1.14
CA VAL A 56 0.06 -14.26 0.38
C VAL A 56 -0.93 -13.41 -0.43
N ARG A 57 -1.08 -13.70 -1.72
CA ARG A 57 -2.07 -13.02 -2.57
C ARG A 57 -3.46 -13.42 -2.11
N GLN A 58 -4.29 -12.43 -1.75
CA GLN A 58 -5.71 -12.68 -1.51
C GLN A 58 -6.39 -13.04 -2.84
N VAL A 59 -6.96 -14.23 -2.91
CA VAL A 59 -7.74 -14.70 -4.07
C VAL A 59 -9.20 -14.39 -3.81
N ARG A 60 -9.86 -13.72 -4.75
CA ARG A 60 -11.31 -13.49 -4.68
C ARG A 60 -12.02 -14.83 -4.86
N VAL A 61 -12.86 -15.20 -3.91
CA VAL A 61 -13.66 -16.42 -3.96
C VAL A 61 -14.93 -16.15 -4.76
N THR A 62 -15.22 -16.98 -5.75
CA THR A 62 -16.46 -16.89 -6.54
C THR A 62 -17.69 -17.21 -5.68
N PRO A 63 -18.88 -16.67 -6.00
CA PRO A 63 -20.08 -16.88 -5.19
C PRO A 63 -20.46 -18.36 -5.04
N GLU A 64 -20.23 -19.18 -6.08
CA GLU A 64 -20.49 -20.61 -6.06
C GLU A 64 -19.60 -21.35 -5.05
N ILE A 65 -18.29 -21.10 -5.10
CA ILE A 65 -17.32 -21.68 -4.17
C ILE A 65 -17.59 -21.19 -2.74
N ALA A 66 -17.92 -19.90 -2.58
CA ALA A 66 -18.29 -19.36 -1.28
C ALA A 66 -19.52 -20.06 -0.68
N ALA A 67 -20.53 -20.38 -1.49
CA ALA A 67 -21.70 -21.13 -1.05
C ALA A 67 -21.39 -22.59 -0.68
N ARG A 68 -20.43 -23.23 -1.36
CA ARG A 68 -19.96 -24.59 -1.01
C ARG A 68 -19.18 -24.59 0.30
N LEU A 69 -18.27 -23.62 0.47
CA LEU A 69 -17.53 -23.44 1.72
C LEU A 69 -18.46 -23.17 2.90
N ARG A 70 -19.50 -22.36 2.72
CA ARG A 70 -20.53 -22.13 3.76
C ARG A 70 -21.33 -23.37 4.12
N ARG A 71 -21.51 -24.30 3.18
CA ARG A 71 -22.16 -25.60 3.41
C ARG A 71 -21.24 -26.62 4.09
N GLY A 72 -19.95 -26.30 4.28
CA GLY A 72 -18.97 -27.19 4.88
C GLY A 72 -18.42 -28.25 3.92
N GLU A 73 -18.58 -28.07 2.61
CA GLU A 73 -17.99 -28.94 1.59
C GLU A 73 -16.47 -28.68 1.47
N GLN A 74 -15.67 -29.74 1.33
CA GLN A 74 -14.22 -29.60 1.14
C GLN A 74 -13.92 -29.25 -0.32
N VAL A 75 -13.53 -28.00 -0.56
CA VAL A 75 -13.15 -27.50 -1.89
C VAL A 75 -11.62 -27.52 -2.00
N SER A 76 -11.09 -28.10 -3.07
CA SER A 76 -9.65 -28.15 -3.30
C SER A 76 -9.09 -26.76 -3.70
N PRO A 77 -7.81 -26.46 -3.40
CA PRO A 77 -7.19 -25.19 -3.81
C PRO A 77 -7.20 -24.97 -5.33
N GLU A 78 -7.08 -26.05 -6.10
CA GLU A 78 -7.10 -26.01 -7.56
C GLU A 78 -8.47 -25.59 -8.11
N GLU A 79 -9.57 -26.04 -7.50
CA GLU A 79 -10.92 -25.61 -7.85
C GLU A 79 -11.15 -24.12 -7.58
N ILE A 80 -10.65 -23.61 -6.44
CA ILE A 80 -10.74 -22.19 -6.10
C ILE A 80 -9.98 -21.35 -7.14
N ALA A 81 -8.77 -21.79 -7.50
CA ALA A 81 -7.94 -21.11 -8.49
C ALA A 81 -8.57 -21.12 -9.89
N ALA A 82 -9.10 -22.27 -10.33
CA ALA A 82 -9.78 -22.41 -11.61
C ALA A 82 -11.06 -21.56 -11.67
N ALA A 83 -11.85 -21.54 -10.61
CA ALA A 83 -13.05 -20.71 -10.52
C ALA A 83 -12.70 -19.21 -10.53
N ALA A 84 -11.67 -18.81 -9.79
CA ALA A 84 -11.20 -17.42 -9.77
C ALA A 84 -10.65 -16.96 -11.13
N ALA A 85 -9.97 -17.85 -11.87
CA ALA A 85 -9.49 -17.56 -13.22
C ALA A 85 -10.65 -17.35 -14.20
N LYS A 86 -11.63 -18.26 -14.21
CA LYS A 86 -12.84 -18.14 -15.05
C LYS A 86 -13.61 -16.85 -14.79
N ALA A 87 -13.82 -16.50 -13.51
CA ALA A 87 -14.51 -15.26 -13.17
C ALA A 87 -13.76 -14.00 -13.64
N GLN A 88 -12.42 -14.00 -13.60
CA GLN A 88 -11.63 -12.88 -14.13
C GLN A 88 -11.76 -12.74 -15.65
N GLU A 89 -11.84 -13.85 -16.39
CA GLU A 89 -12.07 -13.82 -17.83
C GLU A 89 -13.47 -13.31 -18.18
N GLU A 90 -14.49 -13.66 -17.41
CA GLU A 90 -15.85 -13.17 -17.58
C GLU A 90 -15.99 -11.68 -17.23
N GLU A 91 -15.33 -11.22 -16.16
CA GLU A 91 -15.25 -9.79 -15.82
C GLU A 91 -14.57 -8.97 -16.92
N GLN A 92 -13.57 -9.53 -17.62
CA GLN A 92 -12.91 -8.85 -18.74
C GLN A 92 -13.78 -8.79 -19.99
N LYS A 93 -14.61 -9.81 -20.23
CA LYS A 93 -15.51 -9.87 -21.40
C LYS A 93 -16.76 -9.03 -21.22
N THR A 94 -17.20 -8.79 -19.99
CA THR A 94 -18.38 -7.99 -19.73
C THR A 94 -18.05 -6.49 -19.85
N PRO A 95 -18.73 -5.75 -20.75
CA PRO A 95 -18.52 -4.31 -20.86
C PRO A 95 -18.93 -3.64 -19.54
N TYR A 96 -18.11 -2.69 -19.10
CA TYR A 96 -18.34 -1.94 -17.87
C TYR A 96 -19.71 -1.24 -17.92
N VAL A 97 -20.66 -1.74 -17.15
CA VAL A 97 -21.93 -1.05 -16.88
C VAL A 97 -21.68 -0.16 -15.65
N PRO A 98 -21.78 1.18 -15.76
CA PRO A 98 -21.63 2.05 -14.61
C PRO A 98 -22.69 1.69 -13.58
N ARG A 99 -22.25 1.19 -12.42
CA ARG A 99 -23.13 0.99 -11.28
C ARG A 99 -23.55 2.36 -10.78
N ILE A 100 -24.83 2.68 -10.91
CA ILE A 100 -25.43 3.85 -10.25
C ILE A 100 -25.31 3.57 -8.74
N ILE A 101 -24.37 4.24 -8.08
CA ILE A 101 -24.20 4.15 -6.64
C ILE A 101 -25.33 4.99 -6.05
N GLU A 102 -26.44 4.35 -5.69
CA GLU A 102 -27.41 4.98 -4.81
C GLU A 102 -26.77 5.13 -3.44
N GLU A 103 -26.52 6.38 -3.05
CA GLU A 103 -25.99 6.76 -1.75
C GLU A 103 -27.05 6.43 -0.68
N ARG A 104 -26.93 5.23 -0.09
CA ARG A 104 -27.76 4.81 1.03
C ARG A 104 -27.25 5.49 2.30
N ASP A 105 -27.96 6.51 2.74
CA ASP A 105 -27.64 7.27 3.96
C ASP A 105 -28.07 6.48 5.22
N ASP A 106 -27.26 5.51 5.65
CA ASP A 106 -27.51 4.68 6.84
C ASP A 106 -27.27 5.43 8.17
N ARG A 107 -27.17 6.77 8.15
CA ARG A 107 -26.73 7.60 9.27
C ARG A 107 -27.78 7.88 10.34
N SER A 108 -29.02 7.41 10.17
CA SER A 108 -30.17 7.84 11.00
C SER A 108 -30.83 6.74 11.85
N LYS A 109 -30.30 5.51 11.92
CA LYS A 109 -30.85 4.48 12.82
C LYS A 109 -29.78 3.78 13.66
N SER A 110 -29.99 3.87 14.97
CA SER A 110 -29.29 3.23 16.08
C SER A 110 -27.97 3.89 16.52
N SER A 111 -28.06 4.65 17.60
CA SER A 111 -27.02 4.63 18.63
C SER A 111 -26.80 3.16 19.02
N PRO A 112 -25.63 2.55 18.77
CA PRO A 112 -25.35 1.24 19.30
C PRO A 112 -25.19 1.41 20.80
N THR A 113 -26.14 0.87 21.58
CA THR A 113 -25.80 0.44 22.94
C THR A 113 -24.55 -0.43 22.80
N PRO A 114 -23.43 -0.12 23.49
CA PRO A 114 -22.22 -0.92 23.34
C PRO A 114 -22.54 -2.33 23.80
N SER A 115 -22.65 -3.25 22.84
CA SER A 115 -22.57 -4.68 23.11
C SER A 115 -21.23 -4.91 23.81
N PRO A 116 -21.18 -5.67 24.92
CA PRO A 116 -19.89 -6.00 25.52
C PRO A 116 -19.06 -6.73 24.47
N GLU A 117 -17.96 -6.11 24.03
CA GLU A 117 -16.99 -6.77 23.16
C GLU A 117 -16.45 -8.00 23.90
N PRO A 118 -16.29 -9.16 23.22
CA PRO A 118 -15.66 -10.31 23.84
C PRO A 118 -14.26 -9.90 24.28
N VAL A 119 -14.00 -9.97 25.58
CA VAL A 119 -12.69 -9.66 26.17
C VAL A 119 -11.68 -10.57 25.49
N ASN A 120 -10.80 -9.99 24.69
CA ASN A 120 -9.82 -10.76 23.95
C ASN A 120 -8.72 -11.24 24.92
N GLU A 121 -8.88 -12.46 25.42
CA GLU A 121 -7.99 -13.12 26.40
C GLU A 121 -6.53 -13.23 25.94
N TRP A 122 -6.28 -13.09 24.63
CA TRP A 122 -4.95 -13.22 24.03
C TRP A 122 -4.10 -11.93 24.14
N LEU A 123 -4.71 -10.79 24.46
CA LEU A 123 -3.98 -9.54 24.65
C LEU A 123 -3.87 -9.21 26.13
N PRO A 124 -2.69 -8.78 26.63
CA PRO A 124 -2.59 -8.28 27.99
C PRO A 124 -3.48 -7.05 28.15
N GLU A 125 -4.25 -7.01 29.24
CA GLU A 125 -5.25 -5.97 29.55
C GLU A 125 -4.70 -4.53 29.48
N SER A 126 -3.38 -4.37 29.64
CA SER A 126 -2.66 -3.10 29.50
C SER A 126 -2.74 -2.43 28.11
N LEU A 127 -3.09 -3.19 27.05
CA LEU A 127 -3.15 -2.70 25.66
C LEU A 127 -4.58 -2.51 25.14
N THR A 128 -5.58 -3.14 25.75
CA THR A 128 -6.98 -3.13 25.30
C THR A 128 -7.78 -1.98 25.90
N GLY A 129 -7.30 -1.36 26.99
CA GLY A 129 -7.91 -0.18 27.58
C GLY A 129 -7.71 1.08 26.71
N PRO A 130 -8.74 1.94 26.54
CA PRO A 130 -8.61 3.18 25.78
C PRO A 130 -7.64 4.14 26.47
N LYS A 131 -6.39 4.18 25.99
CA LYS A 131 -5.37 5.12 26.47
C LYS A 131 -5.78 6.54 26.09
N LYS A 132 -6.33 7.29 27.05
CA LYS A 132 -6.67 8.72 26.90
C LYS A 132 -5.43 9.50 26.48
N ARG A 133 -5.33 9.81 25.19
CA ARG A 133 -4.23 10.60 24.61
C ARG A 133 -4.37 12.03 25.12
N ALA A 134 -3.46 12.48 25.99
CA ALA A 134 -3.45 13.85 26.50
C ALA A 134 -3.26 14.82 25.33
N LYS A 135 -4.26 15.67 25.10
CA LYS A 135 -4.29 16.68 24.04
C LYS A 135 -3.28 17.78 24.41
N GLY A 136 -2.11 17.76 23.79
CA GLY A 136 -1.08 18.78 23.97
C GLY A 136 -1.59 20.17 23.57
N LYS A 137 -1.55 21.10 24.52
CA LYS A 137 -1.88 22.52 24.33
C LYS A 137 -0.72 23.18 23.60
N ARG A 138 -0.89 23.53 22.32
CA ARG A 138 0.06 24.37 21.59
C ARG A 138 0.07 25.78 22.22
N ARG A 139 1.26 26.25 22.59
CA ARG A 139 1.57 27.67 22.81
C ARG A 139 1.98 28.28 21.48
#